data_AF-A0A6A0AHQ4-F1
#
_entry.id   AF-A0A6A0AHQ4-F1
#
_cell.length_a   1.000
_cell.length_b   1.000
_cell.length_c   1.000
_cell.angle_alpha   90.00
_cell.angle_beta   90.00
_cell.angle_gamma   90.00
#
_symmetry.space_group_name_H-M   'P 1'
#
loop_
_entity.id
_entity.type
_entity.pdbx_description
1 polymer ?
#
loop_
_entity_poly.entity_id
_entity_poly.type
_entity_poly.pdbx_seq_one_letter_code
_entity_poly.pdbx_strand_id
1 'polypeptide(L)'
;ALFRPMAMMIPDYALVAEVMLFSEGFEDSKNLSRKMVQLYKLASEQLSQQDHYDFGMRALKSVLVMAGSLKRANPDLDEDIVLIRAMRDSNIPKFLLEDARLFNAIVSDLFPGVVIPTQDMGDLQASPQHHAPDKSMALGSLQPWWLGVAEVL
;
A
#
# COMPACT_ATOMS: atom_id res chain seq x y z
N ALA A 1 -46.41 -8.08 -10.29
CA ALA A 1 -45.03 -7.57 -10.09
C ALA A 1 -44.16 -8.74 -9.61
N LEU A 2 -43.06 -9.05 -10.31
CA LEU A 2 -42.29 -10.29 -10.12
C LEU A 2 -41.04 -10.13 -9.21
N PHE A 3 -40.68 -8.90 -8.82
CA PHE A 3 -39.50 -8.65 -7.99
C PHE A 3 -39.82 -7.68 -6.83
N ARG A 4 -39.30 -8.01 -5.65
CA ARG A 4 -39.17 -7.07 -4.53
C ARG A 4 -37.83 -6.37 -4.66
N PRO A 5 -37.78 -5.03 -4.83
CA PRO A 5 -36.52 -4.31 -4.81
C PRO A 5 -35.86 -4.46 -3.43
N MET A 6 -34.56 -4.75 -3.42
CA MET A 6 -33.73 -4.78 -2.23
C MET A 6 -32.65 -3.70 -2.41
N ALA A 7 -32.59 -2.75 -1.48
CA ALA A 7 -31.51 -1.78 -1.45
C ALA A 7 -30.32 -2.38 -0.67
N MET A 8 -29.17 -2.51 -1.33
CA MET A 8 -27.91 -2.79 -0.62
C MET A 8 -27.28 -1.46 -0.21
N MET A 9 -27.35 -1.15 1.08
CA MET A 9 -26.69 0.01 1.68
C MET A 9 -25.21 -0.26 1.91
N ILE A 10 -24.45 0.83 2.17
CA ILE A 10 -23.02 0.79 2.52
C ILE A 10 -22.81 -0.23 3.64
N PRO A 11 -21.94 -1.24 3.46
CA PRO A 11 -21.69 -2.26 4.49
C PRO A 11 -20.96 -1.67 5.70
N ASP A 12 -20.97 -2.36 6.82
CA ASP A 12 -20.14 -2.00 7.97
C ASP A 12 -18.67 -2.43 7.72
N TYR A 13 -17.81 -1.45 7.44
CA TYR A 13 -16.40 -1.69 7.11
C TYR A 13 -15.63 -2.26 8.31
N ALA A 14 -15.99 -1.88 9.54
CA ALA A 14 -15.27 -2.30 10.74
C ALA A 14 -15.54 -3.77 11.04
N LEU A 15 -16.80 -4.19 10.94
CA LEU A 15 -17.18 -5.59 11.12
C LEU A 15 -16.55 -6.48 10.04
N VAL A 16 -16.55 -6.04 8.79
CA VAL A 16 -15.91 -6.80 7.70
C VAL A 16 -14.41 -6.91 7.93
N ALA A 17 -13.75 -5.80 8.26
CA ALA A 17 -12.32 -5.80 8.56
C ALA A 17 -11.96 -6.69 9.76
N GLU A 18 -12.77 -6.68 10.84
CA GLU A 18 -12.58 -7.52 12.02
C GLU A 18 -12.63 -9.00 11.65
N VAL A 19 -13.68 -9.45 10.95
CA VAL A 19 -13.83 -10.85 10.53
C VAL A 19 -12.68 -11.29 9.62
N MET A 20 -12.25 -10.42 8.70
CA MET A 20 -11.14 -10.74 7.80
C MET A 20 -9.81 -10.82 8.56
N LEU A 21 -9.48 -9.85 9.42
CA LEU A 21 -8.26 -9.88 10.23
C LEU A 21 -8.21 -11.13 11.12
N PHE A 22 -9.32 -11.45 11.78
CA PHE A 22 -9.43 -12.66 12.59
C PHE A 22 -9.18 -13.93 11.76
N SER A 23 -9.74 -13.99 10.55
CA SER A 23 -9.52 -15.12 9.62
C SER A 23 -8.07 -15.23 9.13
N GLU A 24 -7.35 -14.11 9.07
CA GLU A 24 -5.95 -14.06 8.66
C GLU A 24 -4.97 -14.35 9.83
N GLY A 25 -5.48 -14.57 11.04
CA GLY A 25 -4.70 -14.96 12.22
C GLY A 25 -4.28 -13.81 13.14
N PHE A 26 -4.99 -12.68 13.08
CA PHE A 26 -4.79 -11.56 14.02
C PHE A 26 -5.58 -11.77 15.31
N GLU A 27 -4.91 -11.65 16.45
CA GLU A 27 -5.51 -11.76 17.77
C GLU A 27 -6.22 -10.46 18.17
N ASP A 28 -5.63 -9.29 17.93
CA ASP A 28 -6.22 -7.97 18.24
C ASP A 28 -7.10 -7.42 17.10
N SER A 29 -7.73 -8.33 16.34
CA SER A 29 -8.49 -8.03 15.12
C SER A 29 -9.56 -6.94 15.28
N LYS A 30 -10.23 -6.90 16.44
CA LYS A 30 -11.28 -5.93 16.76
C LYS A 30 -10.78 -4.49 16.95
N ASN A 31 -9.61 -4.32 17.55
CA ASN A 31 -9.02 -3.01 17.75
C ASN A 31 -8.39 -2.51 16.43
N LEU A 32 -7.63 -3.39 15.79
CA LEU A 32 -6.98 -3.16 14.50
C LEU A 32 -7.97 -2.78 13.39
N SER A 33 -9.12 -3.45 13.31
CA SER A 33 -10.17 -3.14 12.33
C SER A 33 -10.68 -1.71 12.47
N ARG A 34 -10.91 -1.25 13.70
CA ARG A 34 -11.38 0.11 14.00
C ARG A 34 -10.33 1.15 13.64
N LYS A 35 -9.06 0.92 14.01
CA LYS A 35 -7.94 1.81 13.62
C LYS A 35 -7.84 1.89 12.09
N MET A 36 -7.92 0.77 11.38
CA MET A 36 -7.84 0.72 9.93
C MET A 36 -8.98 1.50 9.24
N VAL A 37 -10.22 1.30 9.68
CA VAL A 37 -11.37 2.02 9.12
C VAL A 37 -11.28 3.51 9.41
N GLN A 38 -10.87 3.88 10.62
CA GLN A 38 -10.66 5.28 10.99
C GLN A 38 -9.56 5.92 10.14
N LEU A 39 -8.46 5.21 9.87
CA LEU A 39 -7.39 5.66 8.99
C LEU A 39 -7.90 5.92 7.58
N TYR A 40 -8.66 5.00 6.99
CA TYR A 40 -9.22 5.17 5.65
C TYR A 40 -10.20 6.33 5.57
N LYS A 41 -11.02 6.51 6.62
CA LYS A 41 -11.92 7.66 6.75
C LYS A 41 -11.13 8.97 6.76
N LEU A 42 -10.17 9.12 7.69
CA LEU A 42 -9.34 10.32 7.80
C LEU A 42 -8.56 10.59 6.51
N ALA A 43 -8.03 9.54 5.88
CA ALA A 43 -7.30 9.68 4.63
C ALA A 43 -8.22 10.20 3.51
N SER A 44 -9.44 9.69 3.39
CA SER A 44 -10.42 10.18 2.40
C SER A 44 -10.89 11.62 2.65
N GLU A 45 -10.85 12.08 3.91
CA GLU A 45 -11.27 13.42 4.32
C GLU A 45 -10.14 14.46 4.23
N GLN A 46 -8.87 14.05 4.42
CA GLN A 46 -7.73 14.96 4.58
C GLN A 46 -6.76 14.98 3.39
N LEU A 47 -6.61 13.89 2.64
CA LEU A 47 -5.71 13.87 1.48
C LEU A 47 -6.31 14.66 0.31
N SER A 48 -5.44 15.07 -0.61
CA SER A 48 -5.89 15.73 -1.84
C SER A 48 -6.80 14.82 -2.67
N GLN A 49 -7.78 15.41 -3.38
CA GLN A 49 -8.66 14.67 -4.28
C GLN A 49 -7.90 14.32 -5.56
N GLN A 50 -7.57 13.04 -5.72
CA GLN A 50 -6.97 12.48 -6.93
C GLN A 50 -7.90 11.38 -7.49
N ASP A 51 -8.10 11.35 -8.80
CA ASP A 51 -8.99 10.39 -9.45
C ASP A 51 -8.59 8.92 -9.21
N HIS A 52 -7.30 8.66 -8.98
CA HIS A 52 -6.76 7.32 -8.78
C HIS A 52 -6.70 6.89 -7.30
N TYR A 53 -7.15 7.72 -6.35
CA TYR A 53 -7.20 7.33 -4.95
C TYR A 53 -8.45 6.48 -4.68
N ASP A 54 -8.25 5.30 -4.10
CA ASP A 54 -9.33 4.38 -3.72
C ASP A 54 -9.25 4.08 -2.22
N PHE A 55 -10.22 4.60 -1.47
CA PHE A 55 -10.44 4.33 -0.04
C PHE A 55 -11.69 3.47 0.21
N GLY A 56 -12.23 2.85 -0.84
CA GLY A 56 -13.43 2.01 -0.76
C GLY A 56 -13.13 0.58 -0.27
N MET A 57 -14.20 -0.23 -0.21
CA MET A 57 -14.14 -1.61 0.27
C MET A 57 -13.16 -2.49 -0.52
N ARG A 58 -12.93 -2.19 -1.80
CA ARG A 58 -11.97 -2.92 -2.66
C ARG A 58 -10.54 -2.73 -2.17
N ALA A 59 -10.14 -1.48 -1.92
CA ALA A 59 -8.83 -1.15 -1.37
C ALA A 59 -8.66 -1.75 0.04
N LEU A 60 -9.68 -1.64 0.89
CA LEU A 60 -9.65 -2.23 2.24
C LEU A 60 -9.42 -3.74 2.19
N LYS A 61 -10.19 -4.47 1.37
CA LYS A 61 -10.01 -5.92 1.20
C LYS A 61 -8.59 -6.29 0.74
N SER A 62 -8.05 -5.54 -0.23
CA SER A 62 -6.69 -5.78 -0.75
C SER A 62 -5.63 -5.67 0.34
N VAL A 63 -5.72 -4.63 1.17
CA VAL A 63 -4.81 -4.43 2.30
C VAL A 63 -4.92 -5.54 3.34
N LEU A 64 -6.13 -6.00 3.65
CA LEU A 64 -6.35 -7.08 4.62
C LEU A 64 -5.72 -8.41 4.18
N VAL A 65 -5.85 -8.76 2.90
CA VAL A 65 -5.21 -9.96 2.32
C VAL A 65 -3.69 -9.84 2.34
N MET A 66 -3.16 -8.63 2.06
CA MET A 66 -1.73 -8.35 2.17
C MET A 66 -1.23 -8.47 3.61
N ALA A 67 -1.97 -7.93 4.58
CA ALA A 67 -1.65 -8.01 6.00
C ALA A 67 -1.59 -9.46 6.49
N GLY A 68 -2.55 -10.30 6.09
CA GLY A 68 -2.51 -11.73 6.39
C GLY A 68 -1.31 -12.46 5.79
N SER A 69 -0.92 -12.10 4.57
CA SER A 69 0.29 -12.65 3.95
C SER A 69 1.56 -12.23 4.70
N LEU A 70 1.64 -10.97 5.14
CA LEU A 70 2.74 -10.46 5.94
C LEU A 70 2.79 -11.11 7.34
N LYS A 71 1.64 -11.34 7.99
CA LYS A 71 1.55 -12.03 9.29
C LYS A 71 2.05 -13.46 9.20
N ARG A 72 1.66 -14.21 8.16
CA ARG A 72 2.17 -15.57 7.92
C ARG A 72 3.68 -15.62 7.68
N ALA A 73 4.21 -14.63 6.96
CA ALA A 73 5.65 -14.54 6.71
C ALA A 73 6.45 -14.10 7.94
N ASN A 74 5.83 -13.41 8.90
CA ASN A 74 6.47 -12.88 10.11
C ASN A 74 5.57 -13.13 11.34
N PRO A 75 5.46 -14.38 11.83
CA PRO A 75 4.49 -14.73 12.88
C PRO A 75 4.69 -13.98 14.19
N ASP A 76 5.96 -13.73 14.56
CA ASP A 76 6.35 -13.09 15.82
C ASP A 76 6.36 -11.56 15.76
N LEU A 77 6.10 -10.98 14.58
CA LEU A 77 6.04 -9.53 14.44
C LEU A 77 4.76 -8.97 15.05
N ASP A 78 4.89 -7.84 15.73
CA ASP A 78 3.77 -7.11 16.32
C ASP A 78 2.69 -6.82 15.26
N GLU A 79 1.44 -7.10 15.62
CA GLU A 79 0.30 -7.00 14.70
C GLU A 79 0.02 -5.56 14.25
N ASP A 80 0.27 -4.56 15.11
CA ASP A 80 0.19 -3.16 14.73
C ASP A 80 1.22 -2.87 13.62
N ILE A 81 2.47 -3.37 13.77
CA ILE A 81 3.53 -3.19 12.77
C ILE A 81 3.17 -3.88 11.44
N VAL A 82 2.65 -5.11 11.50
CA VAL A 82 2.22 -5.85 10.30
C VAL A 82 1.15 -5.09 9.53
N LEU A 83 0.12 -4.59 10.24
CA LEU A 83 -0.97 -3.86 9.60
C LEU A 83 -0.51 -2.52 9.04
N ILE A 84 0.32 -1.78 9.78
CA ILE A 84 0.91 -0.52 9.31
C ILE A 84 1.72 -0.76 8.04
N ARG A 85 2.54 -1.82 7.99
CA ARG A 85 3.32 -2.16 6.80
C ARG A 85 2.42 -2.44 5.60
N ALA A 86 1.38 -3.26 5.76
CA ALA A 86 0.44 -3.55 4.68
C ALA A 86 -0.25 -2.28 4.15
N MET A 87 -0.67 -1.38 5.05
CA MET A 87 -1.28 -0.10 4.68
C MET A 87 -0.30 0.80 3.93
N ARG A 88 0.96 0.88 4.37
CA ARG A 88 2.00 1.71 3.72
C ARG A 88 2.36 1.16 2.34
N ASP A 89 2.60 -0.14 2.23
CA ASP A 89 3.00 -0.81 0.98
C ASP A 89 1.93 -0.68 -0.10
N SER A 90 0.65 -0.75 0.29
CA SER A 90 -0.47 -0.61 -0.65
C SER A 90 -0.74 0.83 -1.11
N ASN A 91 -0.45 1.83 -0.27
CA ASN A 91 -0.95 3.19 -0.47
C ASN A 91 0.14 4.22 -0.80
N ILE A 92 1.29 4.20 -0.11
CA ILE A 92 2.36 5.19 -0.31
C ILE A 92 2.85 5.28 -1.76
N PRO A 93 3.03 4.19 -2.51
CA PRO A 93 3.49 4.27 -3.90
C PRO A 93 2.55 5.04 -4.85
N LYS A 94 1.29 5.23 -4.46
CA LYS A 94 0.27 5.93 -5.24
C LYS A 94 0.15 7.41 -4.87
N PHE A 95 0.67 7.79 -3.71
CA PHE A 95 0.47 9.11 -3.14
C PHE A 95 1.48 10.13 -3.65
N LEU A 96 1.03 11.39 -3.70
CA LEU A 96 1.94 12.51 -3.83
C LEU A 96 2.81 12.61 -2.57
N LEU A 97 3.98 13.24 -2.67
CA LEU A 97 4.91 13.33 -1.55
C LEU A 97 4.28 13.96 -0.29
N GLU A 98 3.45 15.00 -0.46
CA GLU A 98 2.77 15.69 0.63
C GLU A 98 1.68 14.82 1.26
N ASP A 99 0.86 14.18 0.44
CA ASP A 99 -0.18 13.24 0.88
C ASP A 99 0.41 12.02 1.58
N ALA A 100 1.58 11.52 1.13
CA ALA A 100 2.29 10.45 1.80
C ALA A 100 2.78 10.87 3.20
N ARG A 101 3.23 12.12 3.37
CA ARG A 101 3.59 12.64 4.71
C ARG A 101 2.38 12.74 5.60
N LEU A 102 1.26 13.27 5.09
CA LEU A 102 0.01 13.38 5.82
C LEU A 102 -0.54 12.01 6.22
N PHE A 103 -0.51 11.03 5.31
CA PHE A 103 -0.88 9.65 5.60
C PHE A 103 -0.05 9.05 6.74
N ASN A 104 1.28 9.24 6.72
CA ASN A 104 2.15 8.76 7.80
C ASN A 104 1.87 9.49 9.13
N ALA A 105 1.45 10.75 9.10
CA ALA A 105 1.03 11.47 10.30
C ALA A 105 -0.28 10.88 10.88
N ILE A 106 -1.26 10.56 10.03
CA ILE A 106 -2.51 9.88 10.43
C ILE A 106 -2.18 8.50 11.04
N VAL A 107 -1.27 7.74 10.45
CA VAL A 107 -0.80 6.46 11.01
C VAL A 107 -0.21 6.67 12.40
N SER A 108 0.67 7.66 12.57
CA SER A 108 1.31 7.94 13.86
C SER A 108 0.32 8.33 14.96
N ASP A 109 -0.77 9.01 14.60
CA ASP A 109 -1.83 9.41 15.54
C ASP A 109 -2.66 8.21 16.00
N LEU A 110 -2.97 7.28 15.09
CA LEU A 110 -3.80 6.10 15.39
C LEU A 110 -3.01 4.95 16.05
N PHE A 111 -1.68 4.94 15.91
CA PHE A 111 -0.79 3.91 16.47
C PHE A 111 0.30 4.56 17.34
N PRO A 112 -0.07 5.14 18.50
CA PRO A 112 0.89 5.82 19.36
C PRO A 112 1.90 4.82 19.94
N GLY A 113 3.18 5.21 19.93
CA GLY A 113 4.26 4.40 20.51
C GLY A 113 4.79 3.28 19.61
N VAL A 114 4.21 3.07 18.41
CA VAL A 114 4.71 2.08 17.45
C VAL A 114 5.85 2.68 16.63
N VAL A 115 7.06 2.15 16.82
CA VAL A 115 8.22 2.52 15.99
C VAL A 115 8.25 1.60 14.77
N ILE A 116 7.95 2.15 13.59
CA ILE A 116 7.97 1.40 12.34
C ILE A 116 9.44 1.23 11.93
N PRO A 117 9.99 0.00 11.87
CA PRO A 117 11.35 -0.20 11.39
C PRO A 117 11.45 0.28 9.94
N THR A 118 12.48 1.08 9.63
CA THR A 118 12.85 1.33 8.24
C THR A 118 13.20 0.01 7.60
N GLN A 119 12.40 -0.41 6.64
CA GLN A 119 12.71 -1.61 5.89
C GLN A 119 13.74 -1.25 4.84
N ASP A 120 14.93 -1.82 4.97
CA ASP A 120 15.78 -2.01 3.80
C ASP A 120 14.95 -2.82 2.80
N MET A 121 14.66 -2.23 1.64
CA MET A 121 14.44 -2.99 0.41
C MET A 121 15.74 -3.72 0.06
N GLY A 122 16.17 -4.64 0.94
CA GLY A 122 17.29 -5.53 0.72
C GLY A 122 16.99 -6.36 -0.51
N ASP A 123 17.96 -6.35 -1.42
CA ASP A 123 18.12 -7.25 -2.58
C ASP A 123 17.53 -6.85 -3.94
N LEU A 124 16.58 -5.91 -4.04
CA LEU A 124 16.16 -5.41 -5.37
C LEU A 124 16.96 -4.19 -5.86
N GLN A 125 17.59 -3.44 -4.95
CA GLN A 125 18.51 -2.36 -5.33
C GLN A 125 19.95 -2.87 -5.56
N ALA A 126 20.25 -4.11 -5.20
CA ALA A 126 21.57 -4.72 -5.35
C ALA A 126 21.85 -5.28 -6.75
N SER A 127 20.91 -5.21 -7.71
CA SER A 127 21.16 -5.65 -9.08
C SER A 127 20.57 -4.73 -10.17
N PRO A 128 21.16 -3.54 -10.41
CA PRO A 128 21.15 -2.93 -11.74
C PRO A 128 22.31 -3.43 -12.64
N GLN A 129 23.16 -4.36 -12.19
CA GLN A 129 24.49 -4.60 -12.82
C GLN A 129 24.63 -5.89 -13.66
N HIS A 130 23.62 -6.76 -13.74
CA HIS A 130 23.74 -8.04 -14.49
C HIS A 130 23.00 -8.11 -15.82
N HIS A 131 22.46 -6.99 -16.31
CA HIS A 131 22.04 -6.88 -17.71
C HIS A 131 22.49 -5.56 -18.33
N ALA A 132 23.74 -5.16 -18.08
CA ALA A 132 24.43 -4.31 -19.03
C ALA A 132 24.81 -5.20 -20.23
N PRO A 133 24.38 -4.92 -21.46
CA PRO A 133 24.94 -5.59 -22.62
C PRO A 133 26.45 -5.31 -22.62
N ASP A 134 27.21 -6.39 -22.69
CA ASP A 134 28.66 -6.45 -22.76
C ASP A 134 29.22 -5.33 -23.67
N LYS A 135 29.81 -4.30 -23.05
CA LYS A 135 30.57 -3.27 -23.75
C LYS A 135 31.96 -3.82 -24.08
N SER A 136 32.02 -4.82 -24.96
CA SER A 136 33.29 -5.27 -25.53
C SER A 136 33.16 -5.85 -26.95
N MET A 137 32.30 -5.30 -27.80
CA MET A 137 32.47 -5.42 -29.25
C MET A 137 32.19 -4.07 -29.91
N ALA A 138 33.21 -3.20 -29.91
CA ALA A 138 33.24 -2.07 -30.84
C ALA A 138 33.57 -2.59 -32.24
N LEU A 139 32.71 -2.31 -33.24
CA LEU A 139 33.06 -1.88 -34.60
C LEU A 139 31.83 -1.90 -35.50
N GLY A 140 31.36 -0.71 -35.91
CA GLY A 140 30.44 -0.55 -37.04
C GLY A 140 29.28 0.41 -36.78
N SER A 141 29.54 1.70 -37.01
CA SER A 141 28.58 2.77 -37.37
C SER A 141 27.12 2.58 -36.93
N LEU A 142 26.71 3.22 -35.82
CA LEU A 142 25.34 3.72 -35.63
C LEU A 142 25.40 4.77 -34.53
N GLN A 143 24.83 5.95 -34.80
CA GLN A 143 24.84 7.07 -33.85
C GLN A 143 24.13 6.69 -32.54
N PRO A 144 24.57 7.24 -31.39
CA PRO A 144 23.93 6.97 -30.11
C PRO A 144 22.49 7.50 -30.04
N TRP A 145 21.56 6.64 -29.62
CA TRP A 145 20.11 6.92 -29.54
C TRP A 145 19.72 8.09 -28.62
N TRP A 146 20.59 8.48 -27.69
CA TRP A 146 20.38 9.62 -26.80
C TRP A 146 20.57 10.99 -27.49
N LEU A 147 21.14 11.06 -28.69
CA LEU A 147 21.24 12.32 -29.45
C LEU A 147 19.91 12.76 -30.09
N GLY A 148 18.96 11.84 -30.29
CA GLY A 148 17.66 12.17 -30.93
C GLY A 148 16.62 12.82 -30.00
N VAL A 149 16.86 12.87 -28.69
CA VAL A 149 15.92 13.46 -27.72
C VAL A 149 16.15 14.97 -27.53
N ALA A 150 17.29 15.49 -28.00
CA ALA A 150 17.66 16.90 -27.85
C ALA A 150 17.17 17.81 -29.01
N GLU A 151 16.52 17.27 -30.05
CA GLU A 151 16.16 18.02 -31.27
C GLU A 151 14.63 18.13 -31.50
N VAL A 152 13.82 17.93 -30.44
CA VAL A 152 12.36 18.17 -30.44
C VAL A 152 11.96 19.23 -29.39
N LEU A 153 12.88 20.12 -29.03
CA LEU A 153 12.59 21.45 -28.47
C LEU A 153 13.39 22.49 -29.27
#